data_AF-A0A527HPY4-F1
#
_entry.id   AF-A0A527HPY4-F1
#
_cell.length_a   1.000
_cell.length_b   1.000
_cell.length_c   1.000
_cell.angle_alpha   90.00
_cell.angle_beta   90.00
_cell.angle_gamma   90.00
#
_symmetry.space_group_name_H-M   'P 1'
#
loop_
_entity.id
_entity.type
_entity.pdbx_description
1 polymer ?
#
loop_
_entity_poly.entity_id
_entity_poly.type
_entity_poly.pdbx_seq_one_letter_code
_entity_poly.pdbx_strand_id
1 'polypeptide(L)' 'MPAEGPRGAKLTPKWLTIVGIGEDGLAGLGDEAKQRIAEAEIIFGGKRHLALVASFAKGEARAWPVPF' A
#
# COMPACT_ATOMS: atom_id res chain seq x y z
N MET A 1 -28.11 36.05 -1.14
CA MET A 1 -26.71 35.71 -1.47
C MET A 1 -26.60 34.20 -1.58
N PRO A 2 -26.52 33.57 -2.77
CA PRO A 2 -26.19 32.16 -2.87
C PRO A 2 -24.66 31.99 -2.86
N ALA A 3 -24.17 31.06 -2.04
CA ALA A 3 -22.75 30.74 -1.95
C ALA A 3 -22.30 29.86 -3.13
N GLU A 4 -21.02 30.02 -3.47
CA GLU A 4 -20.33 29.67 -4.70
C GLU A 4 -20.25 28.16 -5.03
N GLY A 5 -19.94 27.89 -6.30
CA GLY A 5 -20.08 26.61 -7.00
C GLY A 5 -19.18 25.44 -6.53
N PRO A 6 -19.29 24.28 -7.20
CA PRO A 6 -18.64 23.06 -6.76
C PRO A 6 -17.12 23.17 -6.91
N ARG A 7 -16.40 23.04 -5.79
CA ARG A 7 -14.94 22.89 -5.75
C ARG A 7 -14.56 21.67 -6.60
N GLY A 8 -13.98 21.91 -7.77
CA GLY A 8 -13.32 20.87 -8.56
C GLY A 8 -12.13 20.34 -7.76
N ALA A 9 -12.34 19.32 -6.94
CA ALA A 9 -11.26 18.60 -6.30
C ALA A 9 -10.41 17.95 -7.39
N LYS A 10 -9.19 18.46 -7.61
CA LYS A 10 -8.19 17.76 -8.41
C LYS A 10 -8.04 16.36 -7.83
N LEU A 11 -8.28 15.32 -8.64
CA LEU A 11 -7.95 13.95 -8.28
C LEU A 11 -6.42 13.85 -8.20
N THR A 12 -5.87 14.05 -7.00
CA THR A 12 -4.46 13.73 -6.74
C THR A 12 -4.29 12.24 -6.93
N PRO A 13 -3.29 11.77 -7.71
CA PRO A 13 -3.00 10.35 -7.80
C PRO A 13 -2.78 9.80 -6.38
N LYS A 14 -3.36 8.63 -6.11
CA LYS A 14 -3.23 7.97 -4.80
C LYS A 14 -1.76 7.63 -4.56
N TRP A 15 -1.11 8.44 -3.73
CA TRP A 15 0.33 8.33 -3.44
C TRP A 15 0.64 7.24 -2.42
N LEU A 16 -0.38 6.75 -1.69
CA LEU A 16 -0.25 5.74 -0.64
C LEU A 16 -1.39 4.73 -0.74
N THR A 17 -1.04 3.45 -0.63
CA THR A 17 -1.99 2.35 -0.42
C THR A 17 -1.60 1.63 0.86
N ILE A 18 -2.57 1.40 1.75
CA ILE A 18 -2.36 0.65 2.99
C ILE A 18 -3.03 -0.70 2.82
N VAL A 19 -2.26 -1.78 2.97
CA VAL A 19 -2.73 -3.15 2.89
C VAL A 19 -2.55 -3.82 4.24
N GLY A 20 -3.64 -4.34 4.81
CA GLY A 20 -3.58 -5.20 5.99
C GLY A 20 -3.19 -6.62 5.59
N ILE A 21 -2.15 -7.17 6.20
CA ILE A 21 -1.66 -8.53 5.93
C ILE A 21 -1.90 -9.37 7.18
N GLY A 22 -2.72 -10.42 7.04
CA GLY A 22 -2.95 -11.42 8.08
C GLY A 22 -1.81 -12.44 8.17
N GLU A 23 -1.99 -13.46 9.02
CA GLU A 23 -1.01 -14.54 9.17
C GLU A 23 -0.84 -15.39 7.90
N ASP A 24 -1.89 -15.50 7.09
CA ASP A 24 -1.89 -16.21 5.80
C ASP A 24 -1.12 -15.48 4.69
N GLY A 25 -0.59 -14.28 4.96
CA GLY A 25 0.19 -13.51 4.00
C GLY A 25 -0.59 -13.22 2.71
N LEU A 26 0.05 -13.44 1.58
CA LEU A 26 -0.55 -13.29 0.23
C LEU A 26 -1.81 -14.14 0.03
N ALA A 27 -1.94 -15.31 0.67
CA ALA A 27 -3.08 -16.18 0.45
C ALA A 27 -4.38 -15.56 0.99
N GLY A 28 -4.29 -14.79 2.09
CA GLY A 28 -5.40 -14.06 2.67
C GLY A 28 -5.72 -12.71 2.00
N LEU A 29 -4.92 -12.28 1.01
CA LEU A 29 -5.15 -11.01 0.30
C LEU A 29 -6.11 -11.18 -0.88
N GLY A 30 -7.04 -10.24 -1.00
CA GLY A 30 -7.86 -10.08 -2.20
C GLY A 30 -7.05 -9.59 -3.42
N ASP A 31 -7.62 -9.73 -4.61
CA ASP A 31 -6.92 -9.46 -5.87
C ASP A 31 -6.46 -8.01 -6.00
N GLU A 32 -7.26 -7.04 -5.51
CA GLU A 32 -6.86 -5.64 -5.53
C GLU A 32 -5.60 -5.41 -4.67
N ALA A 33 -5.55 -5.96 -3.45
CA ALA A 33 -4.41 -5.80 -2.55
C ALA A 33 -3.14 -6.44 -3.14
N LYS A 34 -3.29 -7.62 -3.75
CA LYS A 34 -2.21 -8.25 -4.51
C LYS A 34 -1.73 -7.33 -5.62
N GLN A 35 -2.62 -6.87 -6.50
CA GLN A 35 -2.25 -5.99 -7.61
C GLN A 35 -1.49 -4.74 -7.12
N ARG A 36 -1.95 -4.10 -6.04
CA ARG A 36 -1.27 -2.94 -5.45
C ARG A 36 0.15 -3.27 -4.97
N ILE A 37 0.36 -4.44 -4.36
CA ILE A 37 1.68 -4.92 -3.94
C ILE A 37 2.58 -5.20 -5.16
N ALA A 38 2.03 -5.77 -6.23
CA ALA A 38 2.78 -6.05 -7.45
C ALA A 38 3.16 -4.79 -8.24
N GLU A 39 2.32 -3.75 -8.19
CA GLU A 39 2.54 -2.46 -8.86
C GLU A 39 3.34 -1.47 -8.01
N ALA A 40 3.48 -1.71 -6.70
CA ALA A 40 4.20 -0.83 -5.81
C ALA A 40 5.70 -0.81 -6.15
N GLU A 41 6.23 0.39 -6.36
CA GLU A 41 7.67 0.60 -6.57
C GLU A 41 8.45 0.46 -5.26
N ILE A 42 7.85 0.85 -4.13
CA ILE A 42 8.44 0.74 -2.80
C ILE A 42 7.37 0.24 -1.82
N ILE A 43 7.73 -0.74 -0.99
CA ILE A 43 6.85 -1.32 0.04
C ILE A 43 7.50 -1.14 1.39
N PHE A 44 6.82 -0.43 2.29
CA PHE A 44 7.25 -0.27 3.67
C PHE A 44 6.52 -1.25 4.58
N GLY A 45 7.24 -1.86 5.53
CA GLY A 45 6.60 -2.79 6.45
C GLY A 45 7.54 -3.36 7.52
N GLY A 46 6.94 -4.10 8.45
CA GLY A 46 7.70 -4.88 9.41
C GLY A 46 8.36 -6.05 8.69
N LYS A 47 9.54 -6.49 9.15
CA LYS A 47 10.28 -7.61 8.54
C LYS A 47 9.40 -8.84 8.29
N ARG A 48 8.51 -9.17 9.23
CA ARG A 48 7.55 -10.28 9.09
C ARG A 48 6.56 -10.06 7.94
N HIS A 49 5.96 -8.88 7.83
CA HIS A 49 5.01 -8.58 6.74
C HIS A 49 5.69 -8.54 5.38
N LEU A 50 6.89 -7.96 5.30
CA LEU A 50 7.66 -7.94 4.06
C LEU A 50 8.03 -9.35 3.60
N ALA A 51 8.42 -10.23 4.53
CA ALA A 51 8.70 -11.64 4.21
C ALA A 51 7.48 -12.38 3.63
N LEU A 52 6.27 -12.08 4.12
CA LEU A 52 5.02 -12.69 3.64
C LEU A 52 4.64 -12.28 2.21
N VAL A 53 5.14 -11.14 1.73
CA VAL A 53 4.81 -10.62 0.38
C VAL A 53 6.02 -10.59 -0.55
N ALA A 54 7.20 -10.95 -0.07
CA ALA A 54 8.47 -10.83 -0.79
C ALA A 54 8.49 -11.60 -2.13
N SER A 55 7.79 -12.72 -2.23
CA SER A 55 7.71 -13.52 -3.47
C SER A 55 6.85 -12.87 -4.56
N PHE A 56 6.02 -11.89 -4.21
CA PHE A 56 5.05 -11.27 -5.10
C PHE A 56 5.31 -9.78 -5.35
N ALA A 57 5.94 -9.11 -4.38
CA ALA A 57 6.40 -7.75 -4.52
C ALA A 57 7.45 -7.63 -5.62
N LYS A 58 7.25 -6.69 -6.55
CA LYS A 58 8.25 -6.33 -7.57
C LYS A 58 9.12 -5.16 -7.14
N GLY A 59 8.58 -4.29 -6.29
CA GLY A 59 9.26 -3.11 -5.77
C GLY A 59 10.25 -3.40 -4.65
N GLU A 60 10.93 -2.33 -4.23
CA GLU A 60 11.90 -2.37 -3.13
C GLU A 60 11.18 -2.52 -1.79
N ALA A 61 11.48 -3.60 -1.06
CA ALA A 61 10.97 -3.82 0.30
C ALA A 61 11.85 -3.10 1.34
N ARG A 62 11.29 -2.07 2.00
CA ARG A 62 11.96 -1.29 3.04
C ARG A 62 11.40 -1.62 4.42
N ALA A 63 12.22 -2.28 5.23
CA ALA A 63 11.88 -2.55 6.61
C ALA A 63 11.79 -1.25 7.43
N TRP A 64 10.84 -1.16 8.35
CA TRP A 64 10.83 -0.05 9.31
C TRP A 64 12.12 -0.02 10.15
N PRO A 65 12.70 1.16 10.39
CA PRO A 65 13.89 1.30 11.23
C PRO A 65 13.60 0.92 12.70
N VAL A 66 14.63 0.44 13.40
CA VAL A 66 14.62 0.03 14.83
C VAL A 66 15.92 0.50 15.53
N PRO A 67 15.90 0.96 16.80
CA PRO A 67 14.89 1.75 17.49
C PRO A 67 15.19 3.27 17.41
N PHE A 68 14.12 4.05 17.40
CA PHE A 68 14.09 5.45 17.85
C PHE A 68 14.38 5.55 19.36
#